data_AF-A0A847JRI3-F1
#
_entry.id   AF-A0A847JRI3-F1
#
_cell.length_a   1.000
_cell.length_b   1.000
_cell.length_c   1.000
_cell.angle_alpha   90.00
_cell.angle_beta   90.00
_cell.angle_gamma   90.00
#
_symmetry.space_group_name_H-M   'P 1'
#
loop_
_entity.id
_entity.type
_entity.pdbx_description
1 polymer ?
#
loop_
_entity_poly.entity_id
_entity_poly.type
_entity_poly.pdbx_seq_one_letter_code
_entity_poly.pdbx_strand_id
1 'polypeptide(L)'
;MIALVFGLLAASMHAAPVADVIREETLAGGIRLAVAMPAGVERASLLVVYATPNGGSAREALGRRPASPSEWKLDAQHVLAQVRAYRAANPDRSVALAVLEAPAKSWPAWREKTEGAPRLARELIGNLRGRLAPDGATALLAHSGGGALIWALIESGPIPPWIERIGFLDANYSFDHLKHAAPILGWLDGDSRRRLICVAYEDRFVTLDGKPVVGPDGGTQRATARMRSAIDAHRPLTKSAVGDCDRWTDAAGQVDVRVDRNYANAILHTALVGDMNGVLHALTFGTTSASVFGRPRRFTAFIDPCEPAPALALPPRPDGAPNGSEFAATAAGLSADDRDAAIRDAVLTGNVPDFLRQMRRVVYKAQDADSKDHQVTLWVAPDYLAVGHDDDYIRVPVTRATAQRLAEAAGCVLPTPRMSDEIWRAAEVKLQPRPLISAREAWTTFVAHNTIIQEQRRSVPNGPIIAGIKKDIVICRDLADRPDRVAIYGWHRDDGKPIQSLSLVHASRYVDYSHGVRLVWRMAEVDGKPCDVAEVMRDPKLAYLFSDEGPVDR
;
A
#
# COMPACT_ATOMS: atom_id res chain seq x y z
N MET A 1 -25.44 -43.44 30.71
CA MET A 1 -25.80 -43.22 29.28
C MET A 1 -25.87 -41.73 29.01
N ILE A 2 -24.71 -41.07 29.09
CA ILE A 2 -24.49 -39.65 28.77
C ILE A 2 -23.09 -39.63 28.14
N ALA A 3 -22.92 -38.81 27.10
CA ALA A 3 -21.73 -38.62 26.25
C ALA A 3 -21.61 -39.58 25.05
N LEU A 4 -22.19 -39.19 23.90
CA LEU A 4 -21.65 -39.47 22.55
C LEU A 4 -22.56 -38.90 21.43
N VAL A 5 -22.73 -37.57 21.31
CA VAL A 5 -23.16 -36.94 20.04
C VAL A 5 -22.61 -35.51 19.97
N PHE A 6 -21.30 -35.33 19.87
CA PHE A 6 -20.69 -34.09 19.35
C PHE A 6 -19.31 -34.44 18.82
N GLY A 7 -19.24 -34.72 17.51
CA GLY A 7 -17.98 -35.12 16.88
C GLY A 7 -18.19 -35.60 15.45
N LEU A 8 -18.82 -34.77 14.61
CA LEU A 8 -18.79 -34.91 13.15
C LEU A 8 -19.32 -33.62 12.51
N LEU A 9 -18.48 -32.59 12.48
CA LEU A 9 -18.50 -31.59 11.40
C LEU A 9 -17.07 -31.51 10.90
N ALA A 10 -16.89 -32.19 9.78
CA ALA A 10 -15.64 -32.53 9.16
C ALA A 10 -14.82 -31.29 8.80
N ALA A 11 -13.51 -31.47 8.87
CA ALA A 11 -12.50 -30.57 8.34
C ALA A 11 -12.90 -30.07 6.93
N SER A 12 -13.20 -28.77 6.84
CA SER A 12 -13.22 -28.09 5.55
C SER A 12 -11.77 -27.99 5.08
N MET A 13 -11.43 -28.83 4.10
CA MET A 13 -10.25 -28.65 3.28
C MET A 13 -10.25 -27.19 2.80
N HIS A 14 -9.34 -26.38 3.32
CA HIS A 14 -9.11 -25.04 2.81
C HIS A 14 -8.49 -25.23 1.42
N ALA A 15 -9.33 -25.35 0.39
CA ALA A 15 -8.87 -25.23 -0.98
C ALA A 15 -8.10 -23.92 -1.07
N ALA A 16 -6.86 -24.00 -1.56
CA ALA A 16 -6.06 -22.80 -1.78
C ALA A 16 -6.89 -21.82 -2.62
N PRO A 17 -6.95 -20.52 -2.25
CA PRO A 17 -7.75 -19.56 -2.99
C PRO A 17 -7.32 -19.58 -4.47
N VAL A 18 -8.29 -19.71 -5.36
CA VAL A 18 -8.06 -19.61 -6.81
C VAL A 18 -7.39 -18.26 -7.07
N ALA A 19 -6.23 -18.27 -7.72
CA ALA A 19 -5.50 -17.05 -8.05
C ALA A 19 -6.38 -16.13 -8.91
N ASP A 20 -6.36 -14.83 -8.62
CA ASP A 20 -7.05 -13.83 -9.46
C ASP A 20 -6.12 -13.37 -10.58
N VAL A 21 -6.66 -13.22 -11.79
CA VAL A 21 -6.05 -12.40 -12.83
C VAL A 21 -6.55 -10.98 -12.63
N ILE A 22 -5.64 -10.08 -12.23
CA ILE A 22 -5.92 -8.66 -12.05
C ILE A 22 -5.52 -7.91 -13.31
N ARG A 23 -6.44 -7.10 -13.85
CA ARG A 23 -6.20 -6.23 -15.00
C ARG A 23 -6.59 -4.80 -14.66
N GLU A 24 -5.72 -3.85 -14.99
CA GLU A 24 -5.98 -2.43 -14.80
C GLU A 24 -6.07 -1.72 -16.15
N GLU A 25 -7.02 -0.81 -16.29
CA GLU A 25 -7.17 0.03 -17.47
C GLU A 25 -7.73 1.42 -17.12
N THR A 26 -7.46 2.40 -17.97
CA THR A 26 -8.11 3.72 -17.90
C THR A 26 -9.23 3.76 -18.92
N LEU A 27 -10.46 3.93 -18.45
CA LEU A 27 -11.65 4.07 -19.27
C LEU A 27 -11.82 5.51 -19.77
N ALA A 28 -12.77 5.69 -20.69
CA ALA A 28 -13.21 7.01 -21.13
C ALA A 28 -13.57 7.91 -19.94
N GLY A 29 -13.27 9.21 -20.06
CA GLY A 29 -13.47 10.17 -18.98
C GLY A 29 -12.45 10.09 -17.84
N GLY A 30 -11.39 9.29 -17.97
CA GLY A 30 -10.30 9.20 -16.99
C GLY A 30 -10.62 8.35 -15.75
N ILE A 31 -11.70 7.55 -15.81
CA ILE A 31 -12.05 6.59 -14.76
C ILE A 31 -11.04 5.45 -14.80
N ARG A 32 -10.37 5.15 -13.67
CA ARG A 32 -9.50 3.97 -13.60
C ARG A 32 -10.32 2.76 -13.16
N LEU A 33 -10.10 1.64 -13.82
CA LEU A 33 -10.74 0.36 -13.53
C LEU A 33 -9.68 -0.66 -13.15
N ALA A 34 -9.91 -1.37 -12.05
CA ALA A 34 -9.23 -2.63 -11.77
C ALA A 34 -10.24 -3.78 -11.77
N VAL A 35 -9.99 -4.82 -12.55
CA VAL A 35 -10.82 -6.03 -12.63
C VAL A 35 -10.05 -7.19 -12.01
N ALA A 36 -10.66 -7.86 -11.04
CA ALA A 36 -10.16 -9.12 -10.49
C ALA A 36 -11.12 -10.25 -10.87
N MET A 37 -10.61 -11.17 -11.70
CA MET A 37 -11.35 -12.34 -12.19
C MET A 37 -10.65 -13.62 -11.70
N PRO A 38 -11.38 -14.63 -11.20
CA PRO A 38 -10.78 -15.91 -10.87
C PRO A 38 -10.11 -16.54 -12.10
N ALA A 39 -8.92 -17.13 -11.94
CA ALA A 39 -8.23 -17.79 -13.03
C ALA A 39 -9.12 -18.86 -13.70
N GLY A 40 -9.12 -18.88 -15.03
CA GLY A 40 -9.95 -19.80 -15.82
C GLY A 40 -11.41 -19.37 -15.98
N VAL A 41 -11.85 -18.26 -15.37
CA VAL A 41 -13.18 -17.70 -15.58
C VAL A 41 -13.13 -16.59 -16.61
N GLU A 42 -13.87 -16.75 -17.71
CA GLU A 42 -14.01 -15.69 -18.72
C GLU A 42 -15.27 -14.83 -18.51
N ARG A 43 -16.36 -15.45 -18.01
CA ARG A 43 -17.64 -14.80 -17.74
C ARG A 43 -18.16 -15.19 -16.37
N ALA A 44 -18.51 -14.19 -15.56
CA ALA A 44 -19.01 -14.37 -14.21
C ALA A 44 -20.54 -14.47 -14.15
N SER A 45 -21.04 -15.27 -13.22
CA SER A 45 -22.46 -15.33 -12.82
C SER A 45 -22.88 -14.14 -11.94
N LEU A 46 -21.90 -13.50 -11.29
CA LEU A 46 -22.06 -12.27 -10.52
C LEU A 46 -20.92 -11.30 -10.81
N LEU A 47 -21.26 -10.07 -11.20
CA LEU A 47 -20.33 -8.95 -11.21
C LEU A 47 -20.54 -8.09 -9.96
N VAL A 48 -19.51 -7.99 -9.11
CA VAL A 48 -19.45 -6.99 -8.04
C VAL A 48 -18.80 -5.74 -8.61
N VAL A 49 -19.53 -4.63 -8.67
CA VAL A 49 -18.95 -3.32 -8.99
C VAL A 49 -18.79 -2.53 -7.70
N TYR A 50 -17.58 -2.05 -7.45
CA TYR A 50 -17.23 -1.30 -6.26
C TYR A 50 -16.75 0.11 -6.61
N ALA A 51 -17.48 1.15 -6.19
CA ALA A 51 -17.05 2.54 -6.35
C ALA A 51 -16.22 2.99 -5.14
N THR A 52 -14.97 3.39 -5.41
CA THR A 52 -13.99 3.80 -4.39
C THR A 52 -14.37 5.06 -3.62
N PRO A 53 -13.84 5.25 -2.40
CA PRO A 53 -14.04 6.48 -1.63
C PRO A 53 -13.31 7.69 -2.21
N ASN A 54 -13.70 8.88 -1.74
CA ASN A 54 -12.98 10.12 -2.05
C ASN A 54 -11.51 10.02 -1.58
N GLY A 55 -10.59 10.45 -2.44
CA GLY A 55 -9.14 10.38 -2.18
C GLY A 55 -8.54 8.98 -2.23
N GLY A 56 -9.34 7.94 -2.45
CA GLY A 56 -8.91 6.55 -2.62
C GLY A 56 -8.67 6.18 -4.09
N SER A 57 -7.83 5.17 -4.30
CA SER A 57 -7.55 4.55 -5.59
C SER A 57 -8.11 3.13 -5.69
N ALA A 58 -8.16 2.59 -6.91
CA ALA A 58 -8.55 1.20 -7.11
C ALA A 58 -7.60 0.22 -6.40
N ARG A 59 -6.28 0.44 -6.48
CA ARG A 59 -5.23 -0.31 -5.75
C ARG A 59 -5.39 -0.18 -4.23
N GLU A 60 -5.59 1.06 -3.77
CA GLU A 60 -6.22 1.49 -2.50
C GLU A 60 -7.24 0.48 -1.94
N ALA A 61 -8.33 0.33 -2.71
CA ALA A 61 -9.52 -0.41 -2.28
C ALA A 61 -9.39 -1.93 -2.41
N LEU A 62 -8.71 -2.44 -3.45
CA LEU A 62 -8.43 -3.89 -3.58
C LEU A 62 -7.78 -4.42 -2.29
N GLY A 63 -6.79 -3.68 -1.78
CA GLY A 63 -6.13 -3.90 -0.51
C GLY A 63 -5.12 -5.05 -0.53
N ARG A 64 -4.14 -4.96 0.36
CA ARG A 64 -3.11 -5.99 0.62
C ARG A 64 -2.48 -5.75 1.99
N ARG A 65 -1.70 -6.70 2.49
CA ARG A 65 -0.92 -6.47 3.71
C ARG A 65 0.09 -5.32 3.48
N PRO A 66 0.12 -4.30 4.34
CA PRO A 66 1.06 -3.18 4.18
C PRO A 66 2.49 -3.60 4.48
N ALA A 67 3.44 -3.09 3.71
CA ALA A 67 4.88 -3.26 3.90
C ALA A 67 5.43 -2.44 5.09
N SER A 68 4.74 -1.35 5.41
CA SER A 68 5.17 -0.32 6.37
C SER A 68 3.98 0.50 6.84
N PRO A 69 4.08 1.24 7.97
CA PRO A 69 2.99 2.08 8.47
C PRO A 69 2.49 3.14 7.48
N SER A 70 3.32 3.59 6.54
CA SER A 70 2.93 4.56 5.50
C SER A 70 1.94 4.01 4.48
N GLU A 71 1.80 2.68 4.38
CA GLU A 71 0.86 1.98 3.48
C GLU A 71 -0.52 1.74 4.09
N TRP A 72 -0.88 2.39 5.19
CA TRP A 72 -2.13 2.12 5.92
C TRP A 72 -3.39 2.10 5.03
N LYS A 73 -3.43 2.86 3.93
CA LYS A 73 -4.56 2.88 2.98
C LYS A 73 -4.79 1.52 2.29
N LEU A 74 -3.73 0.74 2.08
CA LEU A 74 -3.83 -0.61 1.51
C LEU A 74 -4.43 -1.61 2.51
N ASP A 75 -4.41 -1.30 3.80
CA ASP A 75 -5.04 -2.11 4.85
C ASP A 75 -6.49 -1.68 5.17
N ALA A 76 -6.99 -0.61 4.52
CA ALA A 76 -8.21 0.06 4.97
C ALA A 76 -9.51 -0.67 4.58
N GLN A 77 -9.56 -1.31 3.41
CA GLN A 77 -10.82 -1.82 2.83
C GLN A 77 -10.78 -3.30 2.47
N HIS A 78 -9.71 -3.80 1.84
CA HIS A 78 -9.55 -5.21 1.44
C HIS A 78 -10.74 -5.76 0.64
N VAL A 79 -11.25 -5.00 -0.33
CA VAL A 79 -12.45 -5.38 -1.11
C VAL A 79 -12.23 -6.73 -1.81
N LEU A 80 -11.01 -6.98 -2.32
CA LEU A 80 -10.70 -8.24 -2.99
C LEU A 80 -10.71 -9.42 -2.03
N ALA A 81 -10.12 -9.29 -0.85
CA ALA A 81 -10.13 -10.34 0.18
C ALA A 81 -11.56 -10.67 0.64
N GLN A 82 -12.43 -9.66 0.76
CA GLN A 82 -13.83 -9.84 1.09
C GLN A 82 -14.60 -10.58 -0.01
N VAL A 83 -14.35 -10.26 -1.29
CA VAL A 83 -14.93 -10.99 -2.43
C VAL A 83 -14.40 -12.43 -2.50
N ARG A 84 -13.12 -12.67 -2.20
CA ARG A 84 -12.55 -14.02 -2.08
C ARG A 84 -13.21 -14.84 -0.97
N ALA A 85 -13.43 -14.23 0.19
CA ALA A 85 -14.17 -14.88 1.28
C ALA A 85 -15.60 -15.24 0.85
N TYR A 86 -16.28 -14.34 0.12
CA TYR A 86 -17.60 -14.61 -0.44
C TYR A 86 -17.58 -15.77 -1.46
N ARG A 87 -16.61 -15.80 -2.38
CA ARG A 87 -16.42 -16.91 -3.33
C ARG A 87 -16.21 -18.25 -2.63
N ALA A 88 -15.39 -18.27 -1.58
CA ALA A 88 -15.14 -19.48 -0.80
C ALA A 88 -16.40 -20.03 -0.13
N ALA A 89 -17.31 -19.15 0.30
CA ALA A 89 -18.61 -19.53 0.86
C ALA A 89 -19.68 -19.86 -0.21
N ASN A 90 -19.44 -19.52 -1.49
CA ASN A 90 -20.40 -19.65 -2.58
C ASN A 90 -19.71 -20.24 -3.84
N PRO A 91 -19.19 -21.47 -3.76
CA PRO A 91 -18.38 -22.07 -4.84
C PRO A 91 -19.14 -22.22 -6.16
N ASP A 92 -20.48 -22.31 -6.11
CA ASP A 92 -21.33 -22.44 -7.29
C ASP A 92 -21.49 -21.12 -8.09
N ARG A 93 -21.03 -19.99 -7.53
CA ARG A 93 -21.05 -18.69 -8.22
C ARG A 93 -19.66 -18.33 -8.70
N SER A 94 -19.49 -18.18 -10.01
CA SER A 94 -18.35 -17.43 -10.55
C SER A 94 -18.56 -15.94 -10.30
N VAL A 95 -17.66 -15.30 -9.56
CA VAL A 95 -17.80 -13.90 -9.13
C VAL A 95 -16.63 -13.07 -9.65
N ALA A 96 -16.92 -12.04 -10.45
CA ALA A 96 -15.94 -11.02 -10.84
C ALA A 96 -16.03 -9.79 -9.93
N LEU A 97 -14.92 -9.11 -9.71
CA LEU A 97 -14.87 -7.81 -9.05
C LEU A 97 -14.36 -6.74 -10.03
N ALA A 98 -15.09 -5.64 -10.16
CA ALA A 98 -14.68 -4.43 -10.87
C ALA A 98 -14.63 -3.26 -9.88
N VAL A 99 -13.44 -2.72 -9.62
CA VAL A 99 -13.22 -1.57 -8.73
C VAL A 99 -13.04 -0.32 -9.59
N LEU A 100 -13.90 0.67 -9.37
CA LEU A 100 -13.93 1.92 -10.12
C LEU A 100 -13.39 3.08 -9.30
N GLU A 101 -12.37 3.73 -9.85
CA GLU A 101 -11.78 4.96 -9.32
C GLU A 101 -12.21 6.17 -10.14
N ALA A 102 -12.74 7.17 -9.45
CA ALA A 102 -13.14 8.44 -10.05
C ALA A 102 -11.94 9.22 -10.59
N PRO A 103 -12.11 9.99 -11.67
CA PRO A 103 -11.17 11.04 -12.06
C PRO A 103 -10.97 12.00 -10.89
N ALA A 104 -9.72 12.41 -10.67
CA ALA A 104 -9.32 13.22 -9.50
C ALA A 104 -9.74 12.64 -8.14
N LYS A 105 -10.02 11.33 -8.06
CA LYS A 105 -10.41 10.59 -6.86
C LYS A 105 -11.66 11.17 -6.14
N SER A 106 -12.63 11.70 -6.89
CA SER A 106 -13.90 12.19 -6.31
C SER A 106 -15.09 11.92 -7.23
N TRP A 107 -15.92 10.93 -6.87
CA TRP A 107 -17.16 10.63 -7.58
C TRP A 107 -18.21 11.75 -7.47
N PRO A 108 -18.37 12.47 -6.34
CA PRO A 108 -19.23 13.64 -6.27
C PRO A 108 -18.80 14.73 -7.25
N ALA A 109 -17.50 15.04 -7.31
CA ALA A 109 -16.98 16.04 -8.26
C ALA A 109 -17.11 15.57 -9.72
N TRP A 110 -16.88 14.28 -9.99
CA TRP A 110 -17.15 13.69 -11.30
C TRP A 110 -18.62 13.88 -11.70
N ARG A 111 -19.55 13.55 -10.80
CA ARG A 111 -20.99 13.66 -11.05
C ARG A 111 -21.44 15.10 -11.29
N GLU A 112 -20.89 16.05 -10.55
CA GLU A 112 -21.20 17.48 -10.69
C GLU A 112 -20.68 18.07 -12.01
N LYS A 113 -19.44 17.72 -12.39
CA LYS A 113 -18.75 18.32 -13.54
C LYS A 113 -19.03 17.61 -14.87
N THR A 114 -19.58 16.40 -14.83
CA THR A 114 -19.82 15.60 -16.03
C THR A 114 -21.24 15.82 -16.53
N GLU A 115 -21.36 16.48 -17.69
CA GLU A 115 -22.64 16.61 -18.37
C GLU A 115 -23.22 15.22 -18.70
N GLY A 116 -24.50 15.01 -18.36
CA GLY A 116 -25.13 13.70 -18.58
C GLY A 116 -24.64 12.58 -17.65
N ALA A 117 -24.01 12.89 -16.52
CA ALA A 117 -23.51 11.91 -15.54
C ALA A 117 -24.48 10.74 -15.24
N PRO A 118 -25.80 10.95 -15.07
CA PRO A 118 -26.73 9.82 -14.87
C PRO A 118 -26.70 8.79 -16.00
N ARG A 119 -26.75 9.24 -17.26
CA ARG A 119 -26.72 8.37 -18.44
C ARG A 119 -25.39 7.63 -18.52
N LEU A 120 -24.28 8.34 -18.34
CA LEU A 120 -22.93 7.78 -18.38
C LEU A 120 -22.70 6.76 -17.27
N ALA A 121 -23.25 6.97 -16.07
CA ALA A 121 -23.21 5.99 -14.99
C ALA A 121 -23.94 4.69 -15.40
N ARG A 122 -25.13 4.79 -15.99
CA ARG A 122 -25.87 3.63 -16.51
C ARG A 122 -25.09 2.89 -17.60
N GLU A 123 -24.55 3.61 -18.56
CA GLU A 123 -23.76 3.04 -19.66
C GLU A 123 -22.49 2.37 -19.16
N LEU A 124 -21.76 3.01 -18.23
CA LEU A 124 -20.55 2.44 -17.62
C LEU A 124 -20.85 1.08 -16.97
N ILE A 125 -21.85 1.02 -16.08
CA ILE A 125 -22.19 -0.23 -15.39
C ILE A 125 -22.73 -1.28 -16.38
N GLY A 126 -23.55 -0.86 -17.34
CA GLY A 126 -24.07 -1.74 -18.39
C GLY A 126 -22.96 -2.36 -19.26
N ASN A 127 -21.98 -1.55 -19.66
CA ASN A 127 -20.83 -1.99 -20.45
C ASN A 127 -19.93 -2.95 -19.66
N LEU A 128 -19.67 -2.67 -18.38
CA LEU A 128 -18.92 -3.59 -17.51
C LEU A 128 -19.64 -4.93 -17.36
N ARG A 129 -20.95 -4.91 -17.13
CA ARG A 129 -21.78 -6.12 -17.10
C ARG A 129 -21.68 -6.87 -18.43
N GLY A 130 -21.90 -6.20 -19.56
CA GLY A 130 -21.85 -6.84 -20.88
C GLY A 130 -20.51 -7.53 -21.16
N ARG A 131 -19.40 -6.95 -20.68
CA ARG A 131 -18.05 -7.50 -20.81
C ARG A 131 -17.78 -8.67 -19.86
N LEU A 132 -18.17 -8.56 -18.59
CA LEU A 132 -17.69 -9.45 -17.52
C LEU A 132 -18.73 -10.48 -17.06
N ALA A 133 -20.03 -10.17 -17.22
CA ALA A 133 -21.15 -10.97 -16.74
C ALA A 133 -22.42 -10.75 -17.62
N PRO A 134 -22.38 -11.03 -18.94
CA PRO A 134 -23.47 -10.70 -19.87
C PRO A 134 -24.80 -11.37 -19.51
N ASP A 135 -24.74 -12.57 -18.93
CA ASP A 135 -25.89 -13.37 -18.48
C ASP A 135 -26.02 -13.38 -16.94
N GLY A 136 -25.08 -12.73 -16.25
CA GLY A 136 -25.00 -12.70 -14.80
C GLY A 136 -25.78 -11.54 -14.17
N ALA A 137 -25.87 -11.62 -12.85
CA ALA A 137 -26.38 -10.55 -12.01
C ALA A 137 -25.26 -9.56 -11.63
N THR A 138 -25.64 -8.38 -11.13
CA THR A 138 -24.71 -7.35 -10.66
C THR A 138 -25.02 -6.93 -9.22
N ALA A 139 -23.98 -6.81 -8.40
CA ALA A 139 -24.03 -6.13 -7.11
C ALA A 139 -23.31 -4.78 -7.21
N LEU A 140 -24.00 -3.68 -6.88
CA LEU A 140 -23.42 -2.33 -6.84
C LEU A 140 -23.11 -1.95 -5.41
N LEU A 141 -21.83 -1.80 -5.11
CA LEU A 141 -21.33 -1.43 -3.80
C LEU A 141 -20.54 -0.13 -3.89
N ALA A 142 -20.60 0.69 -2.85
CA ALA A 142 -19.80 1.91 -2.79
C ALA A 142 -19.40 2.26 -1.37
N HIS A 143 -18.24 2.92 -1.23
CA HIS A 143 -17.80 3.51 0.02
C HIS A 143 -17.66 5.03 -0.11
N SER A 144 -18.04 5.77 0.94
CA SER A 144 -17.86 7.22 1.01
C SER A 144 -18.47 7.95 -0.20
N GLY A 145 -17.73 8.88 -0.81
CA GLY A 145 -18.14 9.58 -2.03
C GLY A 145 -18.48 8.67 -3.21
N GLY A 146 -18.03 7.41 -3.24
CA GLY A 146 -18.37 6.42 -4.27
C GLY A 146 -19.87 6.24 -4.49
N GLY A 147 -20.69 6.49 -3.47
CA GLY A 147 -22.14 6.40 -3.60
C GLY A 147 -22.71 7.37 -4.65
N ALA A 148 -22.02 8.47 -4.96
CA ALA A 148 -22.43 9.40 -6.02
C ALA A 148 -22.56 8.72 -7.40
N LEU A 149 -21.74 7.70 -7.70
CA LEU A 149 -21.86 6.92 -8.94
C LEU A 149 -23.17 6.12 -8.95
N ILE A 150 -23.51 5.46 -7.84
CA ILE A 150 -24.75 4.68 -7.71
C ILE A 150 -25.97 5.60 -7.79
N TRP A 151 -25.93 6.77 -7.13
CA TRP A 151 -27.00 7.76 -7.20
C TRP A 151 -27.21 8.28 -8.62
N ALA A 152 -26.12 8.55 -9.36
CA ALA A 152 -26.21 8.92 -10.77
C ALA A 152 -26.92 7.82 -11.61
N LEU A 153 -26.59 6.55 -11.39
CA LEU A 153 -27.29 5.45 -12.05
C LEU A 153 -28.78 5.41 -11.70
N ILE A 154 -29.15 5.59 -10.42
CA ILE A 154 -30.56 5.59 -9.99
C ILE A 154 -31.33 6.74 -10.64
N GLU A 155 -30.71 7.92 -10.76
CA GLU A 155 -31.32 9.10 -11.38
C GLU A 155 -31.49 8.99 -12.90
N SER A 156 -30.81 8.04 -13.53
CA SER A 156 -30.91 7.82 -14.98
C SER A 156 -32.22 7.13 -15.42
N GLY A 157 -33.05 6.69 -14.47
CA GLY A 157 -34.32 6.01 -14.73
C GLY A 157 -34.48 4.72 -13.92
N PRO A 158 -35.45 3.83 -14.25
CA PRO A 158 -35.68 2.59 -13.53
C PRO A 158 -34.41 1.75 -13.36
N ILE A 159 -34.17 1.26 -12.14
CA ILE A 159 -32.99 0.46 -11.81
C ILE A 159 -33.05 -0.85 -12.62
N PRO A 160 -32.02 -1.18 -13.42
CA PRO A 160 -32.02 -2.39 -14.23
C PRO A 160 -32.28 -3.68 -13.44
N PRO A 161 -33.11 -4.61 -13.96
CA PRO A 161 -33.54 -5.78 -13.21
C PRO A 161 -32.43 -6.80 -12.92
N TRP A 162 -31.33 -6.75 -13.67
CA TRP A 162 -30.13 -7.57 -13.45
C TRP A 162 -29.27 -7.09 -12.28
N ILE A 163 -29.57 -5.94 -11.68
CA ILE A 163 -28.96 -5.52 -10.42
C ILE A 163 -29.68 -6.26 -9.29
N GLU A 164 -29.00 -7.20 -8.65
CA GLU A 164 -29.54 -7.98 -7.52
C GLU A 164 -29.30 -7.28 -6.17
N ARG A 165 -28.26 -6.45 -6.06
CA ARG A 165 -27.83 -5.87 -4.77
C ARG A 165 -27.37 -4.43 -4.95
N ILE A 166 -27.75 -3.57 -4.02
CA ILE A 166 -27.22 -2.20 -3.88
C ILE A 166 -26.77 -2.01 -2.43
N GLY A 167 -25.49 -1.68 -2.23
CA GLY A 167 -24.87 -1.50 -0.93
C GLY A 167 -24.20 -0.14 -0.79
N PHE A 168 -24.70 0.67 0.14
CA PHE A 168 -24.06 1.93 0.55
C PHE A 168 -23.30 1.69 1.85
N LEU A 169 -21.97 1.56 1.76
CA LEU A 169 -21.09 1.43 2.92
C LEU A 169 -20.62 2.83 3.31
N ASP A 170 -21.30 3.47 4.24
CA ASP A 170 -21.03 4.84 4.65
C ASP A 170 -20.99 5.81 3.45
N ALA A 171 -21.92 5.62 2.51
CA ALA A 171 -21.84 6.17 1.15
C ALA A 171 -23.13 6.85 0.64
N ASN A 172 -24.16 6.99 1.46
CA ASN A 172 -25.48 7.47 1.03
C ASN A 172 -25.69 8.99 1.13
N TYR A 173 -24.63 9.79 1.25
CA TYR A 173 -24.69 11.25 1.48
C TYR A 173 -25.70 11.99 0.60
N SER A 174 -25.72 11.66 -0.70
CA SER A 174 -26.53 12.36 -1.70
C SER A 174 -28.00 11.90 -1.76
N PHE A 175 -28.47 11.09 -0.81
CA PHE A 175 -29.87 10.64 -0.81
C PHE A 175 -30.84 11.81 -0.80
N ASP A 176 -31.75 11.81 -1.78
CA ASP A 176 -32.84 12.75 -1.99
C ASP A 176 -34.13 11.95 -2.21
N HIS A 177 -35.08 12.07 -1.27
CA HIS A 177 -36.32 11.31 -1.29
C HIS A 177 -37.16 11.53 -2.56
N LEU A 178 -37.13 12.74 -3.15
CA LEU A 178 -37.91 13.05 -4.35
C LEU A 178 -37.35 12.34 -5.59
N LYS A 179 -36.04 12.05 -5.59
CA LYS A 179 -35.35 11.46 -6.73
C LYS A 179 -35.15 9.96 -6.57
N HIS A 180 -34.96 9.47 -5.34
CA HIS A 180 -34.41 8.13 -5.11
C HIS A 180 -35.39 7.15 -4.48
N ALA A 181 -36.38 7.61 -3.71
CA ALA A 181 -37.26 6.69 -2.99
C ALA A 181 -38.09 5.81 -3.94
N ALA A 182 -38.78 6.44 -4.91
CA ALA A 182 -39.63 5.70 -5.85
C ALA A 182 -38.86 4.71 -6.73
N PRO A 183 -37.70 5.05 -7.35
CA PRO A 183 -36.90 4.07 -8.08
C PRO A 183 -36.42 2.89 -7.23
N ILE A 184 -36.02 3.13 -5.98
CA ILE A 184 -35.57 2.07 -5.07
C ILE A 184 -36.72 1.15 -4.69
N LEU A 185 -37.87 1.70 -4.31
CA LEU A 185 -39.05 0.92 -3.93
C LEU A 185 -39.56 0.07 -5.10
N GLY A 186 -39.71 0.67 -6.28
CA GLY A 186 -40.11 -0.06 -7.49
C GLY A 186 -39.11 -1.15 -7.89
N TRP A 187 -37.81 -0.94 -7.64
CA TRP A 187 -36.82 -1.98 -7.79
C TRP A 187 -36.99 -3.10 -6.75
N LEU A 188 -37.15 -2.80 -5.46
CA LEU A 188 -37.36 -3.82 -4.43
C LEU A 188 -38.61 -4.67 -4.71
N ASP A 189 -39.72 -4.04 -5.10
CA ASP A 189 -40.99 -4.71 -5.34
C ASP A 189 -40.98 -5.60 -6.59
N GLY A 190 -40.09 -5.34 -7.54
CA GLY A 190 -40.02 -6.09 -8.79
C GLY A 190 -39.38 -7.49 -8.70
N ASP A 191 -38.61 -7.81 -7.65
CA ASP A 191 -38.07 -9.17 -7.43
C ASP A 191 -37.65 -9.37 -5.96
N SER A 192 -38.20 -10.40 -5.31
CA SER A 192 -37.93 -10.75 -3.91
C SER A 192 -36.47 -11.09 -3.59
N ARG A 193 -35.62 -11.33 -4.60
CA ARG A 193 -34.18 -11.57 -4.44
C ARG A 193 -33.36 -10.29 -4.30
N ARG A 194 -33.93 -9.12 -4.61
CA ARG A 194 -33.22 -7.85 -4.55
C ARG A 194 -32.92 -7.45 -3.12
N ARG A 195 -31.72 -6.91 -2.88
CA ARG A 195 -31.27 -6.50 -1.53
C ARG A 195 -30.72 -5.08 -1.49
N LEU A 196 -31.26 -4.26 -0.61
CA LEU A 196 -30.75 -2.93 -0.29
C LEU A 196 -30.01 -2.97 1.04
N ILE A 197 -28.74 -2.61 1.04
CA ILE A 197 -27.90 -2.55 2.22
C ILE A 197 -27.42 -1.12 2.42
N CYS A 198 -27.57 -0.60 3.64
CA CYS A 198 -27.00 0.68 4.02
C CYS A 198 -26.34 0.55 5.39
N VAL A 199 -25.04 0.80 5.45
CA VAL A 199 -24.26 0.82 6.67
C VAL A 199 -23.79 2.25 6.91
N ALA A 200 -23.92 2.73 8.13
CA ALA A 200 -23.38 4.00 8.58
C ALA A 200 -22.97 3.88 10.05
N TYR A 201 -22.48 4.98 10.61
CA TYR A 201 -22.20 5.09 12.03
C TYR A 201 -22.66 6.45 12.54
N GLU A 202 -22.75 6.59 13.86
CA GLU A 202 -22.98 7.86 14.52
C GLU A 202 -21.73 8.74 14.36
N ASP A 203 -21.74 9.53 13.27
CA ASP A 203 -20.65 10.39 12.84
C ASP A 203 -20.82 11.87 13.25
N ARG A 204 -21.99 12.23 13.79
CA ARG A 204 -22.41 13.63 14.02
C ARG A 204 -21.55 14.37 15.04
N PHE A 205 -20.89 13.64 15.93
CA PHE A 205 -20.12 14.16 17.06
C PHE A 205 -18.63 13.83 16.98
N VAL A 206 -18.20 13.20 15.88
CA VAL A 206 -16.81 12.78 15.69
C VAL A 206 -15.94 14.00 15.42
N THR A 207 -14.82 14.08 16.12
CA THR A 207 -13.84 15.16 15.96
C THR A 207 -12.47 14.61 15.54
N LEU A 208 -11.75 15.41 14.76
CA LEU A 208 -10.34 15.21 14.42
C LEU A 208 -9.59 16.49 14.81
N ASP A 209 -8.57 16.36 15.66
CA ASP A 209 -7.82 17.49 16.22
C ASP A 209 -8.72 18.57 16.85
N GLY A 210 -9.77 18.12 17.55
CA GLY A 210 -10.75 19.00 18.21
C GLY A 210 -11.77 19.66 17.28
N LYS A 211 -11.72 19.42 15.96
CA LYS A 211 -12.67 19.96 14.99
C LYS A 211 -13.68 18.91 14.56
N PRO A 212 -14.98 19.24 14.40
CA PRO A 212 -15.96 18.31 13.84
C PRO A 212 -15.53 17.82 12.45
N VAL A 213 -15.59 16.50 12.25
CA VAL A 213 -15.29 15.88 10.95
C VAL A 213 -16.43 16.10 9.95
N VAL A 214 -17.67 16.17 10.45
CA VAL A 214 -18.87 16.43 9.65
C VAL A 214 -19.50 17.76 10.06
N GLY A 215 -20.03 18.48 9.07
CA GLY A 215 -20.80 19.71 9.30
C GLY A 215 -22.14 19.44 9.98
N PRO A 216 -22.83 20.51 10.44
CA PRO A 216 -24.08 20.41 11.21
C PRO A 216 -25.20 19.67 10.47
N ASP A 217 -25.26 19.79 9.15
CA ASP A 217 -26.24 19.13 8.28
C ASP A 217 -25.65 17.95 7.48
N GLY A 218 -24.35 17.68 7.68
CA GLY A 218 -23.60 16.64 7.00
C GLY A 218 -23.66 15.28 7.71
N GLY A 219 -22.92 14.34 7.14
CA GLY A 219 -22.74 13.00 7.68
C GLY A 219 -23.71 11.95 7.13
N THR A 220 -23.26 10.70 7.12
CA THR A 220 -24.05 9.54 6.68
C THR A 220 -25.12 9.17 7.68
N GLN A 221 -24.97 9.50 8.97
CA GLN A 221 -26.01 9.25 9.96
C GLN A 221 -27.33 9.93 9.54
N ARG A 222 -27.25 11.23 9.21
CA ARG A 222 -28.43 12.02 8.79
C ARG A 222 -28.98 11.56 7.45
N ALA A 223 -28.10 11.29 6.49
CA ALA A 223 -28.52 10.77 5.18
C ALA A 223 -29.23 9.41 5.31
N THR A 224 -28.71 8.54 6.17
CA THR A 224 -29.31 7.24 6.50
C THR A 224 -30.65 7.39 7.20
N ALA A 225 -30.79 8.35 8.11
CA ALA A 225 -32.08 8.64 8.72
C ALA A 225 -33.12 9.09 7.69
N ARG A 226 -32.77 9.97 6.74
CA ARG A 226 -33.66 10.38 5.64
C ARG A 226 -34.05 9.20 4.75
N MET A 227 -33.08 8.40 4.33
CA MET A 227 -33.30 7.22 3.50
C MET A 227 -34.20 6.19 4.19
N ARG A 228 -33.92 5.89 5.45
CA ARG A 228 -34.75 5.02 6.29
C ARG A 228 -36.18 5.52 6.38
N SER A 229 -36.40 6.78 6.72
CA SER A 229 -37.76 7.34 6.84
C SER A 229 -38.54 7.29 5.53
N ALA A 230 -37.88 7.55 4.39
CA ALA A 230 -38.53 7.49 3.08
C ALA A 230 -38.95 6.07 2.68
N ILE A 231 -38.14 5.06 3.03
CA ILE A 231 -38.45 3.65 2.80
C ILE A 231 -39.57 3.21 3.76
N ASP A 232 -39.44 3.51 5.05
CA ASP A 232 -40.37 3.12 6.11
C ASP A 232 -41.80 3.60 5.86
N ALA A 233 -41.96 4.77 5.22
CA ALA A 233 -43.25 5.32 4.83
C ALA A 233 -44.07 4.43 3.87
N HIS A 234 -43.41 3.56 3.10
CA HIS A 234 -44.06 2.66 2.13
C HIS A 234 -43.82 1.18 2.43
N ARG A 235 -42.74 0.89 3.16
CA ARG A 235 -42.24 -0.45 3.45
C ARG A 235 -41.79 -0.50 4.91
N PRO A 236 -42.71 -0.80 5.85
CA PRO A 236 -42.45 -0.71 7.28
C PRO A 236 -41.20 -1.47 7.70
N LEU A 237 -40.35 -0.80 8.48
CA LEU A 237 -39.06 -1.30 8.95
C LEU A 237 -39.12 -1.59 10.45
N THR A 238 -38.71 -2.80 10.83
CA THR A 238 -38.59 -3.20 12.23
C THR A 238 -37.20 -2.84 12.75
N LYS A 239 -37.15 -2.05 13.83
CA LYS A 239 -35.90 -1.74 14.54
C LYS A 239 -35.52 -2.90 15.47
N SER A 240 -34.24 -3.26 15.47
CA SER A 240 -33.60 -4.17 16.42
C SER A 240 -32.20 -3.68 16.79
N ALA A 241 -31.62 -4.25 17.85
CA ALA A 241 -30.23 -4.05 18.20
C ALA A 241 -29.42 -5.29 17.81
N VAL A 242 -28.30 -5.11 17.11
CA VAL A 242 -27.38 -6.21 16.74
C VAL A 242 -25.96 -5.77 17.04
N GLY A 243 -25.38 -6.29 18.12
CA GLY A 243 -24.13 -5.77 18.67
C GLY A 243 -24.26 -4.27 18.99
N ASP A 244 -23.27 -3.49 18.53
CA ASP A 244 -23.22 -2.04 18.69
C ASP A 244 -24.06 -1.28 17.65
N CYS A 245 -24.71 -1.98 16.73
CA CYS A 245 -25.54 -1.36 15.71
C CYS A 245 -27.01 -1.29 16.12
N ASP A 246 -27.64 -0.17 15.81
CA ASP A 246 -29.08 -0.15 15.54
C ASP A 246 -29.32 -0.69 14.13
N ARG A 247 -30.28 -1.60 13.99
CA ARG A 247 -30.58 -2.29 12.74
C ARG A 247 -32.05 -2.12 12.38
N TRP A 248 -32.34 -1.87 11.11
CA TRP A 248 -33.69 -1.83 10.55
C TRP A 248 -33.82 -2.77 9.38
N THR A 249 -34.85 -3.62 9.41
CA THR A 249 -35.17 -4.58 8.35
C THR A 249 -36.64 -4.55 7.99
N ASP A 250 -36.95 -4.81 6.74
CA ASP A 250 -38.33 -5.00 6.29
C ASP A 250 -38.79 -6.45 6.53
N ALA A 251 -40.11 -6.68 6.50
CA ALA A 251 -40.69 -8.01 6.68
C ALA A 251 -40.29 -9.02 5.58
N ALA A 252 -39.97 -8.54 4.37
CA ALA A 252 -39.56 -9.41 3.26
C ALA A 252 -38.06 -9.75 3.27
N GLY A 253 -37.27 -9.21 4.20
CA GLY A 253 -35.83 -9.46 4.29
C GLY A 253 -35.02 -8.92 3.11
N GLN A 254 -35.52 -7.87 2.43
CA GLN A 254 -34.86 -7.23 1.30
C GLN A 254 -34.04 -5.99 1.72
N VAL A 255 -34.34 -5.37 2.85
CA VAL A 255 -33.69 -4.15 3.34
C VAL A 255 -32.91 -4.43 4.62
N ASP A 256 -31.64 -4.01 4.67
CA ASP A 256 -30.81 -4.00 5.87
C ASP A 256 -30.15 -2.64 6.04
N VAL A 257 -30.64 -1.84 6.98
CA VAL A 257 -30.02 -0.58 7.37
C VAL A 257 -29.37 -0.77 8.74
N ARG A 258 -28.07 -0.44 8.86
CA ARG A 258 -27.31 -0.53 10.11
C ARG A 258 -26.63 0.79 10.41
N VAL A 259 -26.78 1.27 11.65
CA VAL A 259 -26.07 2.43 12.17
C VAL A 259 -25.31 1.99 13.41
N ASP A 260 -23.99 1.95 13.33
CA ASP A 260 -23.15 1.76 14.52
C ASP A 260 -23.34 2.96 15.47
N ARG A 261 -23.65 2.69 16.74
CA ARG A 261 -23.93 3.75 17.72
C ARG A 261 -22.67 4.54 18.12
N ASN A 262 -21.49 4.05 17.74
CA ASN A 262 -20.18 4.68 17.91
C ASN A 262 -19.93 5.17 19.35
N TYR A 263 -20.14 4.30 20.34
CA TYR A 263 -20.02 4.65 21.75
C TYR A 263 -18.64 5.22 22.14
N ALA A 264 -17.59 4.84 21.40
CA ALA A 264 -16.24 5.33 21.60
C ALA A 264 -15.95 6.68 20.92
N ASN A 265 -16.91 7.26 20.20
CA ASN A 265 -16.76 8.46 19.37
C ASN A 265 -15.53 8.41 18.45
N ALA A 266 -15.31 7.25 17.82
CA ALA A 266 -14.17 7.00 16.94
C ALA A 266 -14.49 7.33 15.48
N ILE A 267 -13.45 7.52 14.66
CA ILE A 267 -13.58 7.61 13.21
C ILE A 267 -13.72 6.19 12.65
N LEU A 268 -14.95 5.74 12.41
CA LEU A 268 -15.22 4.39 11.87
C LEU A 268 -15.28 4.33 10.33
N HIS A 269 -15.12 5.47 9.66
CA HIS A 269 -15.36 5.64 8.21
C HIS A 269 -14.83 4.50 7.32
N THR A 270 -13.56 4.10 7.46
CA THR A 270 -12.96 2.96 6.74
C THR A 270 -13.13 1.64 7.48
N ALA A 271 -13.22 1.67 8.81
CA ALA A 271 -13.40 0.50 9.67
C ALA A 271 -14.73 -0.24 9.38
N LEU A 272 -15.81 0.49 9.04
CA LEU A 272 -17.09 -0.10 8.62
C LEU A 272 -16.91 -1.03 7.41
N VAL A 273 -15.94 -0.73 6.53
CA VAL A 273 -15.68 -1.51 5.32
C VAL A 273 -14.69 -2.63 5.60
N GLY A 274 -13.47 -2.30 6.05
CA GLY A 274 -12.40 -3.27 6.26
C GLY A 274 -12.58 -4.06 7.55
N ASP A 275 -12.58 -3.38 8.69
CA ASP A 275 -12.57 -4.06 10.00
C ASP A 275 -13.87 -4.77 10.37
N MET A 276 -14.99 -4.28 9.83
CA MET A 276 -16.34 -4.72 10.17
C MET A 276 -17.03 -5.49 9.05
N ASN A 277 -16.27 -5.97 8.07
CA ASN A 277 -16.74 -6.86 7.00
C ASN A 277 -17.82 -6.25 6.09
N GLY A 278 -17.77 -4.94 5.81
CA GLY A 278 -18.85 -4.22 5.11
C GLY A 278 -19.19 -4.77 3.71
N VAL A 279 -18.18 -5.09 2.89
CA VAL A 279 -18.39 -5.67 1.55
C VAL A 279 -18.93 -7.10 1.66
N LEU A 280 -18.31 -7.91 2.52
CA LEU A 280 -18.74 -9.29 2.76
C LEU A 280 -20.19 -9.34 3.27
N HIS A 281 -20.57 -8.42 4.17
CA HIS A 281 -21.94 -8.27 4.66
C HIS A 281 -22.91 -7.92 3.54
N ALA A 282 -22.60 -6.94 2.70
CA ALA A 282 -23.46 -6.54 1.58
C ALA A 282 -23.69 -7.69 0.57
N LEU A 283 -22.69 -8.54 0.36
CA LEU A 283 -22.78 -9.69 -0.55
C LEU A 283 -23.55 -10.88 0.04
N THR A 284 -23.50 -11.07 1.37
CA THR A 284 -24.07 -12.25 2.03
C THR A 284 -25.43 -12.00 2.68
N PHE A 285 -25.83 -10.73 2.89
CA PHE A 285 -27.14 -10.43 3.48
C PHE A 285 -28.29 -11.08 2.68
N GLY A 286 -29.16 -11.80 3.39
CA GLY A 286 -30.29 -12.53 2.82
C GLY A 286 -29.91 -13.75 1.97
N THR A 287 -28.71 -14.31 2.19
CA THR A 287 -28.27 -15.62 1.67
C THR A 287 -28.21 -16.65 2.80
N THR A 288 -28.01 -17.93 2.46
CA THR A 288 -27.75 -19.01 3.43
C THR A 288 -26.38 -18.92 4.08
N SER A 289 -25.46 -18.11 3.53
CA SER A 289 -24.17 -17.82 4.14
C SER A 289 -24.34 -16.82 5.27
N ALA A 290 -24.13 -17.26 6.51
CA ALA A 290 -24.11 -16.36 7.67
C ALA A 290 -22.86 -15.46 7.59
N SER A 291 -23.03 -14.16 7.33
CA SER A 291 -22.03 -13.17 7.72
C SER A 291 -22.60 -12.20 8.74
N VAL A 292 -21.72 -11.79 9.65
CA VAL A 292 -22.03 -10.86 10.73
C VAL A 292 -21.21 -9.60 10.44
N PHE A 293 -21.90 -8.54 10.06
CA PHE A 293 -21.34 -7.19 10.11
C PHE A 293 -20.82 -6.89 11.53
N GLY A 294 -19.61 -6.35 11.64
CA GLY A 294 -18.93 -6.10 12.91
C GLY A 294 -17.57 -6.78 12.98
N ARG A 295 -16.83 -6.52 14.07
CA ARG A 295 -15.49 -7.09 14.31
C ARG A 295 -15.58 -8.55 14.81
N PRO A 296 -14.53 -9.38 14.65
CA PRO A 296 -13.28 -9.11 13.92
C PRO A 296 -13.42 -9.32 12.39
N ARG A 297 -12.37 -8.98 11.63
CA ARG A 297 -12.25 -9.28 10.19
C ARG A 297 -12.39 -10.80 9.97
N ARG A 298 -13.29 -11.20 9.06
CA ARG A 298 -13.59 -12.60 8.72
C ARG A 298 -12.87 -13.09 7.46
N PHE A 299 -12.11 -12.22 6.83
CA PHE A 299 -11.47 -12.47 5.54
C PHE A 299 -9.93 -12.38 5.62
N THR A 300 -9.35 -12.34 6.82
CA THR A 300 -7.89 -12.17 7.01
C THR A 300 -7.05 -13.20 6.25
N ALA A 301 -7.54 -14.44 6.15
CA ALA A 301 -6.88 -15.51 5.40
C ALA A 301 -6.82 -15.27 3.88
N PHE A 302 -7.60 -14.33 3.35
CA PHE A 302 -7.70 -14.01 1.92
C PHE A 302 -7.00 -12.69 1.54
N ILE A 303 -6.40 -12.00 2.51
CA ILE A 303 -5.65 -10.76 2.27
C ILE A 303 -4.35 -11.10 1.54
N ASP A 304 -4.11 -10.44 0.40
CA ASP A 304 -2.86 -10.61 -0.34
C ASP A 304 -1.67 -10.26 0.55
N PRO A 305 -0.57 -11.02 0.45
CA PRO A 305 0.66 -10.67 1.13
C PRO A 305 1.12 -9.27 0.68
N CYS A 306 2.02 -8.69 1.46
CA CYS A 306 2.74 -7.51 1.01
C CYS A 306 3.45 -7.86 -0.31
N GLU A 307 3.51 -6.91 -1.25
CA GLU A 307 4.38 -7.09 -2.42
C GLU A 307 5.79 -7.41 -1.93
N PRO A 308 6.43 -8.45 -2.49
CA PRO A 308 7.79 -8.78 -2.10
C PRO A 308 8.67 -7.58 -2.41
N ALA A 309 9.50 -7.19 -1.44
CA ALA A 309 10.55 -6.23 -1.72
C ALA A 309 11.48 -6.80 -2.81
N PRO A 310 12.02 -5.95 -3.69
CA PRO A 310 13.09 -6.37 -4.58
C PRO A 310 14.27 -6.88 -3.76
N ALA A 311 14.92 -7.93 -4.25
CA ALA A 311 16.15 -8.46 -3.65
C ALA A 311 17.37 -7.95 -4.42
N LEU A 312 18.50 -7.85 -3.74
CA LEU A 312 19.79 -7.59 -4.39
C LEU A 312 20.09 -8.69 -5.41
N ALA A 313 20.55 -8.32 -6.60
CA ALA A 313 20.93 -9.24 -7.68
C ALA A 313 22.29 -9.93 -7.44
N LEU A 314 22.53 -10.36 -6.19
CA LEU A 314 23.73 -11.08 -5.77
C LEU A 314 23.40 -12.57 -5.61
N PRO A 315 24.33 -13.49 -5.93
CA PRO A 315 24.12 -14.92 -5.68
C PRO A 315 23.86 -15.19 -4.19
N PRO A 316 23.22 -16.32 -3.83
CA PRO A 316 23.09 -16.74 -2.43
C PRO A 316 24.45 -16.80 -1.74
N ARG A 317 24.45 -16.64 -0.41
CA ARG A 317 25.66 -16.82 0.39
C ARG A 317 26.20 -18.26 0.20
N PRO A 318 27.48 -18.45 -0.17
CA PRO A 318 28.06 -19.77 -0.27
C PRO A 318 28.14 -20.48 1.08
N ASP A 319 27.94 -21.79 1.10
CA ASP A 319 28.16 -22.62 2.27
C ASP A 319 29.61 -22.49 2.75
N GLY A 320 29.81 -22.28 4.05
CA GLY A 320 31.15 -22.11 4.63
C GLY A 320 31.85 -20.79 4.30
N ALA A 321 31.15 -19.82 3.67
CA ALA A 321 31.69 -18.48 3.50
C ALA A 321 32.05 -17.87 4.87
N PRO A 322 33.18 -17.15 5.00
CA PRO A 322 33.62 -16.62 6.28
C PRO A 322 32.65 -15.58 6.83
N ASN A 323 32.43 -15.62 8.14
CA ASN A 323 31.66 -14.61 8.85
C ASN A 323 32.44 -13.29 8.96
N GLY A 324 31.81 -12.23 9.48
CA GLY A 324 32.39 -10.89 9.52
C GLY A 324 33.72 -10.84 10.26
N SER A 325 33.81 -11.49 11.42
CA SER A 325 35.03 -11.51 12.24
C SER A 325 36.15 -12.33 11.59
N GLU A 326 35.83 -13.45 10.93
CA GLU A 326 36.78 -14.30 10.21
C GLU A 326 37.35 -13.60 8.97
N PHE A 327 36.46 -12.94 8.20
CA PHE A 327 36.87 -12.11 7.08
C PHE A 327 37.77 -10.96 7.57
N ALA A 328 37.41 -10.32 8.69
CA ALA A 328 38.18 -9.23 9.26
C ALA A 328 39.59 -9.65 9.72
N ALA A 329 39.74 -10.83 10.29
CA ALA A 329 41.04 -11.38 10.65
C ALA A 329 41.92 -11.62 9.40
N THR A 330 41.33 -12.19 8.34
CA THR A 330 42.03 -12.46 7.08
C THR A 330 42.46 -11.17 6.37
N ALA A 331 41.58 -10.17 6.35
CA ALA A 331 41.82 -8.88 5.69
C ALA A 331 42.87 -7.99 6.41
N ALA A 332 43.24 -8.30 7.64
CA ALA A 332 44.17 -7.50 8.44
C ALA A 332 45.59 -7.47 7.86
N GLY A 333 46.03 -8.54 7.20
CA GLY A 333 47.35 -8.64 6.57
C GLY A 333 47.43 -8.05 5.16
N LEU A 334 46.30 -7.62 4.58
CA LEU A 334 46.24 -7.17 3.19
C LEU A 334 46.59 -5.69 3.04
N SER A 335 47.17 -5.35 1.88
CA SER A 335 47.30 -3.96 1.42
C SER A 335 45.92 -3.33 1.20
N ALA A 336 45.84 -2.01 1.05
CA ALA A 336 44.56 -1.34 0.80
C ALA A 336 43.90 -1.83 -0.50
N ASP A 337 44.67 -1.98 -1.58
CA ASP A 337 44.18 -2.43 -2.89
C ASP A 337 43.74 -3.91 -2.84
N ASP A 338 44.52 -4.78 -2.19
CA ASP A 338 44.16 -6.20 -2.02
C ASP A 338 42.93 -6.37 -1.14
N ARG A 339 42.76 -5.51 -0.12
CA ARG A 339 41.58 -5.53 0.74
C ARG A 339 40.33 -5.08 0.00
N ASP A 340 40.42 -4.03 -0.79
CA ASP A 340 39.30 -3.55 -1.62
C ASP A 340 38.87 -4.64 -2.62
N ALA A 341 39.83 -5.35 -3.21
CA ALA A 341 39.57 -6.51 -4.06
C ALA A 341 38.94 -7.69 -3.30
N ALA A 342 39.46 -8.03 -2.11
CA ALA A 342 38.91 -9.11 -1.28
C ALA A 342 37.47 -8.82 -0.83
N ILE A 343 37.16 -7.57 -0.48
CA ILE A 343 35.79 -7.13 -0.16
C ILE A 343 34.90 -7.30 -1.38
N ARG A 344 35.33 -6.79 -2.54
CA ARG A 344 34.58 -6.89 -3.78
C ARG A 344 34.24 -8.34 -4.11
N ASP A 345 35.23 -9.23 -4.04
CA ASP A 345 35.07 -10.63 -4.42
C ASP A 345 34.18 -11.38 -3.41
N ALA A 346 34.28 -11.08 -2.11
CA ALA A 346 33.35 -11.59 -1.10
C ALA A 346 31.90 -11.19 -1.38
N VAL A 347 31.65 -9.91 -1.70
CA VAL A 347 30.29 -9.44 -2.01
C VAL A 347 29.76 -10.05 -3.30
N LEU A 348 30.57 -10.09 -4.37
CA LEU A 348 30.16 -10.64 -5.68
C LEU A 348 29.91 -12.15 -5.63
N THR A 349 30.57 -12.87 -4.73
CA THR A 349 30.30 -14.29 -4.48
C THR A 349 29.09 -14.53 -3.57
N GLY A 350 28.50 -13.47 -3.01
CA GLY A 350 27.27 -13.55 -2.21
C GLY A 350 27.51 -13.59 -0.70
N ASN A 351 28.74 -13.41 -0.20
CA ASN A 351 29.06 -13.28 1.22
C ASN A 351 28.57 -11.93 1.78
N VAL A 352 27.24 -11.80 1.86
CA VAL A 352 26.50 -10.64 2.34
C VAL A 352 25.39 -11.16 3.27
N PRO A 353 25.16 -10.52 4.41
CA PRO A 353 24.05 -10.86 5.31
C PRO A 353 22.69 -10.92 4.60
N ASP A 354 21.86 -11.89 4.96
CA ASP A 354 20.54 -12.09 4.36
C ASP A 354 19.60 -10.92 4.67
N PHE A 355 19.71 -10.31 5.85
CA PHE A 355 18.91 -9.13 6.17
C PHE A 355 19.17 -7.95 5.21
N LEU A 356 20.39 -7.81 4.67
CA LEU A 356 20.72 -6.76 3.70
C LEU A 356 20.05 -6.98 2.34
N ARG A 357 19.68 -8.22 2.02
CA ARG A 357 18.99 -8.57 0.77
C ARG A 357 17.51 -8.20 0.80
N GLN A 358 16.96 -7.92 1.99
CA GLN A 358 15.56 -7.52 2.18
C GLN A 358 15.44 -5.99 2.07
N MET A 359 15.34 -5.50 0.83
CA MET A 359 15.26 -4.06 0.58
C MET A 359 14.03 -3.44 1.26
N ARG A 360 14.19 -2.23 1.77
CA ARG A 360 13.17 -1.50 2.53
C ARG A 360 12.62 -0.35 1.71
N ARG A 361 11.30 -0.19 1.76
CA ARG A 361 10.60 0.84 1.00
C ARG A 361 10.70 2.20 1.70
N VAL A 362 11.12 3.22 0.97
CA VAL A 362 11.18 4.63 1.39
C VAL A 362 10.24 5.43 0.51
N VAL A 363 9.28 6.15 1.10
CA VAL A 363 8.32 6.99 0.37
C VAL A 363 8.43 8.42 0.83
N TYR A 364 8.55 9.33 -0.13
CA TYR A 364 8.62 10.77 0.13
C TYR A 364 7.90 11.56 -0.97
N LYS A 365 7.67 12.85 -0.71
CA LYS A 365 7.16 13.78 -1.71
C LYS A 365 8.29 14.68 -2.19
N ALA A 366 8.30 14.97 -3.47
CA ALA A 366 9.30 15.82 -4.10
C ALA A 366 8.65 16.66 -5.20
N GLN A 367 9.24 17.82 -5.48
CA GLN A 367 8.81 18.67 -6.57
C GLN A 367 9.73 18.46 -7.78
N ASP A 368 9.13 18.46 -8.97
CA ASP A 368 9.87 18.50 -10.23
C ASP A 368 10.39 19.92 -10.52
N ALA A 369 11.06 20.11 -11.66
CA ALA A 369 11.58 21.41 -12.10
C ALA A 369 10.50 22.50 -12.24
N ASP A 370 9.22 22.11 -12.44
CA ASP A 370 8.08 23.01 -12.59
C ASP A 370 7.32 23.20 -11.26
N SER A 371 7.92 22.83 -10.13
CA SER A 371 7.30 22.88 -8.79
C SER A 371 6.05 21.99 -8.63
N LYS A 372 5.88 20.97 -9.48
CA LYS A 372 4.78 20.02 -9.36
C LYS A 372 5.11 18.94 -8.35
N ASP A 373 4.21 18.69 -7.40
CA ASP A 373 4.36 17.63 -6.42
C ASP A 373 4.21 16.23 -7.05
N HIS A 374 5.15 15.36 -6.69
CA HIS A 374 5.18 13.94 -7.02
C HIS A 374 5.36 13.08 -5.77
N GLN A 375 4.78 11.88 -5.78
CA GLN A 375 5.11 10.85 -4.79
C GLN A 375 6.20 9.93 -5.34
N VAL A 376 7.29 9.81 -4.60
CA VAL A 376 8.43 8.96 -4.96
C VAL A 376 8.52 7.77 -4.01
N THR A 377 8.75 6.58 -4.55
CA THR A 377 9.03 5.36 -3.79
C THR A 377 10.37 4.79 -4.22
N LEU A 378 11.28 4.62 -3.26
CA LEU A 378 12.57 3.95 -3.41
C LEU A 378 12.57 2.64 -2.63
N TRP A 379 13.45 1.72 -3.02
CA TRP A 379 13.82 0.55 -2.23
C TRP A 379 15.30 0.62 -1.89
N VAL A 380 15.64 0.47 -0.62
CA VAL A 380 17.00 0.70 -0.12
C VAL A 380 17.46 -0.41 0.79
N ALA A 381 18.74 -0.75 0.76
CA ALA A 381 19.29 -1.70 1.70
C ALA A 381 19.13 -1.19 3.14
N PRO A 382 18.68 -2.03 4.09
CA PRO A 382 18.37 -1.61 5.44
C PRO A 382 19.60 -1.07 6.20
N ASP A 383 20.79 -1.55 5.87
CA ASP A 383 22.07 -1.07 6.42
C ASP A 383 23.07 -0.82 5.27
N TYR A 384 24.26 -0.32 5.60
CA TYR A 384 25.38 -0.20 4.67
C TYR A 384 25.92 -1.58 4.32
N LEU A 385 26.50 -1.70 3.11
CA LEU A 385 27.08 -2.93 2.61
C LEU A 385 28.04 -3.56 3.63
N ALA A 386 27.86 -4.87 3.85
CA ALA A 386 28.60 -5.64 4.82
C ALA A 386 28.97 -7.02 4.26
N VAL A 387 30.02 -7.60 4.82
CA VAL A 387 30.46 -8.98 4.57
C VAL A 387 30.25 -9.79 5.84
N GLY A 388 29.73 -11.02 5.70
CA GLY A 388 29.47 -11.93 6.81
C GLY A 388 28.03 -12.44 6.91
N HIS A 389 27.72 -13.07 8.03
CA HIS A 389 26.41 -13.63 8.36
C HIS A 389 25.57 -12.63 9.15
N ASP A 390 24.25 -12.82 9.23
CA ASP A 390 23.33 -11.96 9.99
C ASP A 390 23.77 -11.73 11.45
N ASP A 391 24.38 -12.75 12.06
CA ASP A 391 24.83 -12.74 13.46
C ASP A 391 26.26 -12.21 13.65
N ASP A 392 27.09 -12.22 12.59
CA ASP A 392 28.47 -11.72 12.62
C ASP A 392 28.87 -11.17 11.25
N TYR A 393 28.89 -9.85 11.16
CA TYR A 393 29.18 -9.11 9.94
C TYR A 393 30.00 -7.84 10.20
N ILE A 394 30.73 -7.42 9.18
CA ILE A 394 31.50 -6.18 9.16
C ILE A 394 31.03 -5.27 8.02
N ARG A 395 30.69 -4.01 8.35
CA ARG A 395 30.43 -2.96 7.35
C ARG A 395 31.73 -2.60 6.64
N VAL A 396 31.72 -2.60 5.32
CA VAL A 396 32.95 -2.53 4.51
C VAL A 396 33.07 -1.22 3.71
N PRO A 397 33.84 -0.24 4.20
CA PRO A 397 34.32 0.86 3.38
C PRO A 397 35.14 0.35 2.19
N VAL A 398 34.89 0.90 1.00
CA VAL A 398 35.58 0.56 -0.26
C VAL A 398 35.82 1.82 -1.08
N THR A 399 36.63 1.70 -2.13
CA THR A 399 36.87 2.76 -3.11
C THR A 399 35.60 3.12 -3.88
N ARG A 400 35.54 4.32 -4.49
CA ARG A 400 34.41 4.73 -5.35
C ARG A 400 34.16 3.72 -6.47
N ALA A 401 35.23 3.27 -7.13
CA ALA A 401 35.13 2.35 -8.26
C ALA A 401 34.54 1.00 -7.83
N THR A 402 34.96 0.47 -6.68
CA THR A 402 34.41 -0.76 -6.13
C THR A 402 32.97 -0.59 -5.65
N ALA A 403 32.63 0.52 -4.98
CA ALA A 403 31.24 0.83 -4.60
C ALA A 403 30.30 0.85 -5.81
N GLN A 404 30.68 1.54 -6.89
CA GLN A 404 29.91 1.60 -8.13
C GLN A 404 29.71 0.22 -8.74
N ARG A 405 30.80 -0.56 -8.87
CA ARG A 405 30.74 -1.91 -9.44
C ARG A 405 29.86 -2.86 -8.62
N LEU A 406 29.91 -2.77 -7.30
CA LEU A 406 29.08 -3.59 -6.41
C LEU A 406 27.61 -3.18 -6.49
N ALA A 407 27.32 -1.88 -6.60
CA ALA A 407 25.95 -1.40 -6.81
C ALA A 407 25.38 -1.93 -8.13
N GLU A 408 26.12 -1.80 -9.23
CA GLU A 408 25.70 -2.30 -10.54
C GLU A 408 25.46 -3.82 -10.53
N ALA A 409 26.40 -4.59 -9.96
CA ALA A 409 26.27 -6.04 -9.86
C ALA A 409 25.05 -6.46 -9.00
N ALA A 410 24.70 -5.68 -7.98
CA ALA A 410 23.54 -5.93 -7.14
C ALA A 410 22.21 -5.43 -7.75
N GLY A 411 22.20 -4.88 -8.96
CA GLY A 411 21.00 -4.30 -9.57
C GLY A 411 20.58 -2.98 -8.91
N CYS A 412 21.54 -2.24 -8.38
CA CYS A 412 21.38 -1.03 -7.59
C CYS A 412 22.13 0.16 -8.19
N VAL A 413 21.87 1.34 -7.63
CA VAL A 413 22.62 2.58 -7.82
C VAL A 413 23.14 3.07 -6.46
N LEU A 414 24.18 3.89 -6.49
CA LEU A 414 24.59 4.68 -5.33
C LEU A 414 23.62 5.85 -5.12
N PRO A 415 23.38 6.30 -3.88
CA PRO A 415 22.46 7.38 -3.61
C PRO A 415 23.02 8.73 -4.05
N THR A 416 22.14 9.70 -4.30
CA THR A 416 22.50 11.13 -4.28
C THR A 416 22.47 11.68 -2.85
N PRO A 417 22.95 12.91 -2.59
CA PRO A 417 22.75 13.59 -1.31
C PRO A 417 21.28 13.64 -0.88
N ARG A 418 20.38 13.97 -1.82
CA ARG A 418 18.93 14.01 -1.55
C ARG A 418 18.41 12.64 -1.13
N MET A 419 18.76 11.57 -1.84
CA MET A 419 18.34 10.22 -1.45
C MET A 419 18.87 9.86 -0.06
N SER A 420 20.12 10.19 0.26
CA SER A 420 20.71 9.96 1.59
C SER A 420 19.90 10.67 2.69
N ASP A 421 19.46 11.91 2.45
CA ASP A 421 18.57 12.64 3.37
C ASP A 421 17.19 11.97 3.52
N GLU A 422 16.55 11.59 2.41
CA GLU A 422 15.22 10.94 2.47
C GLU A 422 15.29 9.56 3.15
N ILE A 423 16.35 8.80 2.92
CA ILE A 423 16.62 7.53 3.61
C ILE A 423 16.77 7.78 5.10
N TRP A 424 17.55 8.80 5.50
CA TRP A 424 17.68 9.14 6.92
C TRP A 424 16.33 9.54 7.52
N ARG A 425 15.54 10.39 6.85
CA ARG A 425 14.21 10.81 7.34
C ARG A 425 13.30 9.60 7.56
N ALA A 426 13.26 8.69 6.59
CA ALA A 426 12.47 7.46 6.66
C ALA A 426 13.03 6.38 7.60
N ALA A 427 14.28 6.48 8.04
CA ALA A 427 14.93 5.46 8.85
C ALA A 427 14.20 5.23 10.17
N GLU A 428 13.92 3.96 10.47
CA GLU A 428 13.31 3.49 11.71
C GLU A 428 14.31 3.57 12.88
N VAL A 429 15.61 3.45 12.58
CA VAL A 429 16.69 3.46 13.55
C VAL A 429 17.68 4.56 13.16
N LYS A 430 17.73 5.62 13.96
CA LYS A 430 18.67 6.73 13.78
C LYS A 430 19.68 6.67 14.93
N LEU A 431 20.94 6.36 14.61
CA LEU A 431 22.00 6.30 15.62
C LEU A 431 22.94 7.48 15.48
N GLN A 432 23.47 7.88 16.63
CA GLN A 432 24.38 9.01 16.74
C GLN A 432 25.76 8.71 16.11
N PRO A 433 26.29 9.62 15.27
CA PRO A 433 27.67 9.58 14.79
C PRO A 433 28.72 9.39 15.91
N ARG A 434 29.69 8.48 15.70
CA ARG A 434 30.81 8.22 16.62
C ARG A 434 32.17 8.39 15.91
N PRO A 435 32.66 9.62 15.73
CA PRO A 435 33.89 9.87 14.99
C PRO A 435 35.14 9.37 15.73
N LEU A 436 36.02 8.70 14.99
CA LEU A 436 37.38 8.33 15.37
C LEU A 436 38.40 9.31 14.76
N ILE A 437 39.34 9.79 15.58
CA ILE A 437 40.20 10.94 15.23
C ILE A 437 41.56 10.57 14.65
N SER A 438 41.97 9.30 14.74
CA SER A 438 43.31 8.83 14.35
C SER A 438 43.25 7.62 13.41
N ALA A 439 44.31 7.41 12.63
CA ALA A 439 44.49 6.26 11.73
C ALA A 439 43.26 5.91 10.88
N ARG A 440 42.65 6.91 10.24
CA ARG A 440 41.30 6.79 9.66
C ARG A 440 41.17 5.78 8.53
N GLU A 441 42.26 5.50 7.82
CA GLU A 441 42.35 4.57 6.69
C GLU A 441 42.81 3.16 7.12
N ALA A 442 43.15 2.98 8.41
CA ALA A 442 43.64 1.70 8.93
C ALA A 442 42.50 0.70 9.12
N TRP A 443 42.75 -0.58 8.79
CA TRP A 443 41.77 -1.65 8.95
C TRP A 443 41.27 -1.82 10.37
N THR A 444 42.17 -1.70 11.35
CA THR A 444 41.83 -1.77 12.76
C THR A 444 40.80 -0.72 13.15
N THR A 445 40.85 0.47 12.54
CA THR A 445 39.87 1.54 12.72
C THR A 445 38.52 1.18 12.09
N PHE A 446 38.50 0.45 10.96
CA PHE A 446 37.26 0.00 10.31
C PHE A 446 36.55 -1.03 11.18
N VAL A 447 37.31 -2.01 11.69
CA VAL A 447 36.81 -3.03 12.64
C VAL A 447 36.32 -2.39 13.94
N ALA A 448 37.09 -1.45 14.50
CA ALA A 448 36.71 -0.73 15.72
C ALA A 448 35.41 0.06 15.53
N HIS A 449 35.26 0.79 14.41
CA HIS A 449 34.04 1.53 14.13
C HIS A 449 32.83 0.62 13.87
N ASN A 450 33.02 -0.53 13.22
CA ASN A 450 31.96 -1.53 13.12
C ASN A 450 31.50 -2.00 14.51
N THR A 451 32.45 -2.28 15.41
CA THR A 451 32.16 -2.70 16.79
C THR A 451 31.36 -1.64 17.54
N ILE A 452 31.76 -0.37 17.45
CA ILE A 452 31.02 0.76 18.04
C ILE A 452 29.57 0.80 17.54
N ILE A 453 29.36 0.65 16.23
CA ILE A 453 28.01 0.63 15.66
C ILE A 453 27.22 -0.60 16.17
N GLN A 454 27.84 -1.77 16.24
CA GLN A 454 27.19 -2.99 16.76
C GLN A 454 26.76 -2.81 18.23
N GLU A 455 27.58 -2.16 19.05
CA GLU A 455 27.24 -1.82 20.43
C GLU A 455 26.07 -0.84 20.50
N GLN A 456 26.06 0.20 19.66
CA GLN A 456 24.95 1.17 19.61
C GLN A 456 23.61 0.54 19.22
N ARG A 457 23.62 -0.52 18.42
CA ARG A 457 22.40 -1.20 17.94
C ARG A 457 22.03 -2.47 18.70
N ARG A 458 22.69 -2.79 19.82
CA ARG A 458 22.55 -4.08 20.53
C ARG A 458 21.11 -4.50 20.85
N SER A 459 20.20 -3.55 21.06
CA SER A 459 18.78 -3.79 21.35
C SER A 459 17.87 -3.70 20.13
N VAL A 460 18.43 -3.56 18.93
CA VAL A 460 17.72 -3.32 17.68
C VAL A 460 17.95 -4.52 16.75
N PRO A 461 16.89 -5.22 16.32
CA PRO A 461 17.03 -6.35 15.40
C PRO A 461 17.60 -5.91 14.04
N ASN A 462 18.11 -6.87 13.26
CA ASN A 462 18.41 -6.66 11.84
C ASN A 462 17.12 -6.39 11.05
N GLY A 463 17.22 -5.62 9.95
CA GLY A 463 16.13 -5.41 9.01
C GLY A 463 15.50 -4.01 8.97
N PRO A 464 15.30 -3.28 10.09
CA PRO A 464 14.92 -1.87 10.06
C PRO A 464 15.96 -1.02 9.31
N ILE A 465 15.53 0.03 8.63
CA ILE A 465 16.46 1.00 8.03
C ILE A 465 17.23 1.68 9.15
N ILE A 466 18.56 1.54 9.14
CA ILE A 466 19.48 2.22 10.04
C ILE A 466 20.23 3.34 9.32
N ALA A 467 20.30 4.54 9.90
CA ALA A 467 20.95 5.70 9.31
C ALA A 467 21.69 6.55 10.36
N GLY A 468 22.50 7.50 9.89
CA GLY A 468 23.25 8.44 10.75
C GLY A 468 24.63 7.94 11.20
N ILE A 469 25.08 6.76 10.76
CA ILE A 469 26.31 6.12 11.26
C ILE A 469 27.50 6.13 10.30
N LYS A 470 27.29 6.48 9.02
CA LYS A 470 28.35 6.57 8.00
C LYS A 470 28.10 7.77 7.10
N LYS A 471 29.13 8.15 6.35
CA LYS A 471 29.07 9.02 5.18
C LYS A 471 28.80 8.13 3.96
N ASP A 472 27.69 8.35 3.28
CA ASP A 472 27.40 7.69 2.02
C ASP A 472 28.42 8.10 0.96
N ILE A 473 28.92 7.12 0.20
CA ILE A 473 29.49 7.38 -1.12
C ILE A 473 28.32 7.70 -2.03
N VAL A 474 28.30 8.92 -2.59
CA VAL A 474 27.18 9.42 -3.38
C VAL A 474 27.56 9.67 -4.83
N ILE A 475 26.55 9.71 -5.70
CA ILE A 475 26.64 10.30 -7.03
C ILE A 475 26.16 11.75 -6.98
N CYS A 476 26.81 12.63 -7.74
CA CYS A 476 26.49 14.05 -7.82
C CYS A 476 26.91 14.59 -9.19
N ARG A 477 26.40 15.76 -9.58
CA ARG A 477 26.67 16.33 -10.90
C ARG A 477 28.16 16.57 -11.12
N ASP A 478 28.84 17.10 -10.10
CA ASP A 478 30.24 17.51 -10.17
C ASP A 478 31.23 16.36 -10.43
N LEU A 479 30.82 15.09 -10.28
CA LEU A 479 31.69 13.94 -10.56
C LEU A 479 32.01 13.78 -12.05
N ALA A 480 31.13 14.27 -12.95
CA ALA A 480 31.38 14.22 -14.39
C ALA A 480 32.65 14.97 -14.78
N ASP A 481 32.88 16.13 -14.16
CA ASP A 481 34.06 16.98 -14.38
C ASP A 481 35.23 16.63 -13.44
N ARG A 482 35.00 15.77 -12.44
CA ARG A 482 35.99 15.35 -11.44
C ARG A 482 36.03 13.83 -11.27
N PRO A 483 36.27 13.06 -12.34
CA PRO A 483 36.20 11.60 -12.29
C PRO A 483 37.26 10.96 -11.37
N ASP A 484 38.33 11.69 -11.06
CA ASP A 484 39.40 11.28 -10.16
C ASP A 484 39.09 11.53 -8.67
N ARG A 485 37.87 11.98 -8.33
CA ARG A 485 37.41 12.23 -6.96
C ARG A 485 36.39 11.20 -6.47
N VAL A 486 36.18 11.19 -5.16
CA VAL A 486 35.05 10.53 -4.50
C VAL A 486 34.15 11.58 -3.87
N ALA A 487 32.85 11.47 -4.12
CA ALA A 487 31.85 12.30 -3.47
C ALA A 487 31.32 11.57 -2.23
N ILE A 488 31.43 12.22 -1.08
CA ILE A 488 30.93 11.71 0.21
C ILE A 488 29.97 12.71 0.85
N TYR A 489 28.91 12.19 1.46
CA TYR A 489 27.85 12.99 2.07
C TYR A 489 27.21 12.27 3.27
N GLY A 490 26.64 13.00 4.21
CA GLY A 490 25.78 12.45 5.26
C GLY A 490 26.44 12.42 6.63
N TRP A 491 26.36 11.26 7.30
CA TRP A 491 26.67 11.13 8.72
C TRP A 491 25.79 12.08 9.57
N HIS A 492 24.48 11.95 9.39
CA HIS A 492 23.48 12.88 9.92
C HIS A 492 23.38 12.84 11.44
N ARG A 493 23.15 14.01 12.02
CA ARG A 493 22.79 14.21 13.43
C ARG A 493 21.30 13.91 13.65
N ASP A 494 20.87 13.90 14.91
CA ASP A 494 19.46 13.73 15.28
C ASP A 494 18.51 14.78 14.68
N ASP A 495 19.01 15.98 14.38
CA ASP A 495 18.25 17.04 13.71
C ASP A 495 18.19 16.86 12.17
N GLY A 496 18.76 15.78 11.65
CA GLY A 496 18.79 15.46 10.23
C GLY A 496 19.82 16.25 9.43
N LYS A 497 20.67 17.06 10.08
CA LYS A 497 21.74 17.77 9.35
C LYS A 497 22.94 16.86 9.13
N PRO A 498 23.49 16.79 7.91
CA PRO A 498 24.71 16.03 7.65
C PRO A 498 25.90 16.65 8.37
N ILE A 499 26.73 15.84 9.04
CA ILE A 499 28.05 16.30 9.52
C ILE A 499 28.99 16.49 8.33
N GLN A 500 28.89 15.60 7.34
CA GLN A 500 29.61 15.69 6.08
C GLN A 500 28.70 16.31 5.01
N SER A 501 28.84 17.61 4.77
CA SER A 501 28.30 18.21 3.54
C SER A 501 28.93 17.57 2.30
N LEU A 502 28.29 17.74 1.14
CA LEU A 502 28.77 17.15 -0.12
C LEU A 502 30.22 17.59 -0.35
N SER A 503 31.12 16.61 -0.44
CA SER A 503 32.55 16.87 -0.53
C SER A 503 33.22 15.97 -1.55
N LEU A 504 34.00 16.59 -2.43
CA LEU A 504 34.81 15.95 -3.46
C LEU A 504 36.31 16.26 -3.26
N VAL A 505 36.73 16.56 -2.03
CA VAL A 505 38.13 16.97 -1.75
C VAL A 505 39.12 15.81 -1.85
N HIS A 506 38.63 14.58 -1.70
CA HIS A 506 39.45 13.38 -1.67
C HIS A 506 39.55 12.71 -3.05
N ALA A 507 40.72 12.13 -3.33
CA ALA A 507 40.93 11.30 -4.51
C ALA A 507 39.98 10.09 -4.52
N SER A 508 39.65 9.58 -5.70
CA SER A 508 38.73 8.44 -5.90
C SER A 508 39.14 7.15 -5.17
N ARG A 509 40.44 7.01 -4.89
CA ARG A 509 41.03 5.89 -4.11
C ARG A 509 40.97 6.07 -2.60
N TYR A 510 40.58 7.24 -2.10
CA TYR A 510 40.49 7.50 -0.66
C TYR A 510 39.37 6.68 -0.03
N VAL A 511 39.69 5.99 1.06
CA VAL A 511 38.74 5.18 1.83
C VAL A 511 39.04 5.35 3.31
N ASP A 512 38.07 5.82 4.08
CA ASP A 512 38.17 5.85 5.54
C ASP A 512 37.07 5.04 6.23
N TYR A 513 37.24 4.79 7.53
CA TYR A 513 36.30 4.01 8.34
C TYR A 513 34.86 4.55 8.32
N SER A 514 34.68 5.83 7.99
CA SER A 514 33.37 6.50 8.02
C SER A 514 32.61 6.36 6.71
N HIS A 515 33.26 5.92 5.62
CA HIS A 515 32.56 5.63 4.37
C HIS A 515 31.56 4.48 4.55
N GLY A 516 30.43 4.61 3.86
CA GLY A 516 29.37 3.64 3.77
C GLY A 516 28.88 3.51 2.33
N VAL A 517 28.66 2.28 1.89
CA VAL A 517 28.01 1.99 0.61
C VAL A 517 26.55 1.65 0.92
N ARG A 518 25.64 2.58 0.64
CA ARG A 518 24.20 2.34 0.72
C ARG A 518 23.70 1.95 -0.66
N LEU A 519 23.06 0.79 -0.77
CA LEU A 519 22.47 0.34 -2.03
C LEU A 519 21.04 0.84 -2.16
N VAL A 520 20.73 1.51 -3.26
CA VAL A 520 19.38 1.88 -3.67
C VAL A 520 19.01 1.05 -4.88
N TRP A 521 17.87 0.37 -4.87
CA TRP A 521 17.43 -0.43 -6.01
C TRP A 521 17.29 0.44 -7.24
N ARG A 522 17.73 -0.08 -8.40
CA ARG A 522 17.77 0.70 -9.64
C ARG A 522 16.38 1.12 -10.12
N MET A 523 15.36 0.34 -9.81
CA MET A 523 13.98 0.70 -10.12
C MET A 523 13.32 1.40 -8.93
N ALA A 524 12.52 2.41 -9.23
CA ALA A 524 11.72 3.20 -8.30
C ALA A 524 10.28 3.30 -8.80
N GLU A 525 9.40 3.96 -8.04
CA GLU A 525 8.11 4.42 -8.55
C GLU A 525 7.97 5.93 -8.40
N VAL A 526 7.46 6.60 -9.44
CA VAL A 526 6.99 7.99 -9.41
C VAL A 526 5.50 8.00 -9.71
N ASP A 527 4.70 8.52 -8.77
CA ASP A 527 3.22 8.50 -8.83
C ASP A 527 2.63 7.11 -9.07
N GLY A 528 3.26 6.08 -8.50
CA GLY A 528 2.88 4.67 -8.62
C GLY A 528 3.23 4.03 -9.97
N LYS A 529 4.00 4.72 -10.82
CA LYS A 529 4.52 4.16 -12.08
C LYS A 529 5.98 3.74 -11.90
N PRO A 530 6.37 2.51 -12.28
CA PRO A 530 7.75 2.08 -12.20
C PRO A 530 8.64 2.90 -13.14
N CYS A 531 9.83 3.25 -12.69
CA CYS A 531 10.84 3.96 -13.47
C CYS A 531 12.26 3.52 -13.09
N ASP A 532 13.22 3.70 -14.01
CA ASP A 532 14.64 3.52 -13.73
C ASP A 532 15.22 4.80 -13.11
N VAL A 533 15.79 4.70 -11.92
CA VAL A 533 16.35 5.84 -11.17
C VAL A 533 17.41 6.57 -11.99
N ALA A 534 18.28 5.84 -12.70
CA ALA A 534 19.34 6.43 -13.51
C ALA A 534 18.80 7.15 -14.75
N GLU A 535 17.67 6.72 -15.30
CA GLU A 535 17.02 7.45 -16.39
C GLU A 535 16.36 8.73 -15.89
N VAL A 536 15.64 8.66 -14.77
CA VAL A 536 14.97 9.84 -14.19
C VAL A 536 15.98 10.90 -13.71
N MET A 537 17.13 10.48 -13.17
CA MET A 537 18.18 11.43 -12.79
C MET A 537 18.80 12.19 -13.98
N ARG A 538 18.61 11.72 -15.22
CA ARG A 538 19.02 12.46 -16.43
C ARG A 538 17.91 13.33 -17.02
N ASP A 539 16.66 13.14 -16.58
CA ASP A 539 15.51 13.89 -17.07
C ASP A 539 15.57 15.34 -16.54
N PRO A 540 15.61 16.36 -17.42
CA PRO A 540 15.69 17.77 -17.00
C PRO A 540 14.58 18.24 -16.06
N LYS A 541 13.41 17.61 -16.13
CA LYS A 541 12.25 17.94 -15.32
C LYS A 541 12.21 17.10 -14.05
N LEU A 542 12.36 15.79 -14.17
CA LEU A 542 12.15 14.85 -13.06
C LEU A 542 13.41 14.57 -12.22
N ALA A 543 14.61 14.97 -12.64
CA ALA A 543 15.82 14.74 -11.86
C ALA A 543 15.77 15.32 -10.45
N TYR A 544 15.02 16.42 -10.25
CA TYR A 544 14.80 17.04 -8.94
C TYR A 544 14.06 16.14 -7.94
N LEU A 545 13.40 15.08 -8.41
CA LEU A 545 12.81 14.06 -7.53
C LEU A 545 13.88 13.25 -6.78
N PHE A 546 15.09 13.20 -7.33
CA PHE A 546 16.19 12.37 -6.87
C PHE A 546 17.47 13.16 -6.55
N SER A 547 17.64 14.39 -7.02
CA SER A 547 18.84 15.20 -6.81
C SER A 547 18.50 16.68 -6.68
N ASP A 548 19.00 17.34 -5.63
CA ASP A 548 18.82 18.80 -5.48
C ASP A 548 19.71 19.61 -6.44
N GLU A 549 20.68 18.95 -7.09
CA GLU A 549 21.53 19.56 -8.10
C GLU A 549 20.83 19.64 -9.47
N GLY A 550 19.69 18.95 -9.67
CA GLY A 550 19.05 18.74 -10.97
C GLY A 550 19.62 17.51 -11.70
N PRO A 551 19.66 17.49 -13.06
CA PRO A 551 20.22 16.36 -13.80
C PRO A 551 21.64 15.95 -13.36
N VAL A 552 21.85 14.65 -13.20
CA VAL A 552 23.11 14.01 -12.83
C VAL A 552 23.42 12.89 -13.83
N ASP A 553 24.59 12.97 -14.46
CA ASP A 553 25.08 11.96 -15.37
C ASP A 553 26.03 10.98 -14.65
N ARG A 554 25.60 9.71 -14.60
CA ARG A 554 26.33 8.54 -14.08
C ARG A 554 26.81 8.66 -12.63
#